data_AF-E9D868-F1
#
_entry.id   AF-E9D868-F1
#
_cell.length_a   1.000
_cell.length_b   1.000
_cell.length_c   1.000
_cell.angle_alpha   90.00
_cell.angle_beta   90.00
_cell.angle_gamma   90.00
#
_symmetry.space_group_name_H-M   'P 1'
#
loop_
_entity.id
_entity.type
_entity.pdbx_description
1 polymer ?
#
loop_
_entity_poly.entity_id
_entity_poly.type
_entity_poly.pdbx_seq_one_letter_code
_entity_poly.pdbx_strand_id
1 'polypeptide(L)'
;MGPKQYSMREKTRAAREHRQALEGHQKDIFKAGEADRKARHDVLKRIRAKHEWQNSSEEDRKMIEDKAIEELMAKRFAKGKSKEYHEHQLMVSQQKEREEEKKRRREEATEAENEARQKKKAQHPIAARREARFCQMIARLEAKVMAHGHDCLAAVGVSREGVEEEMRGFLGQLQGPSEDNNSPPAPEEVEEDDFEVVVSSDEDDEEDNEAEDDWIIDA
;
A
#
# COMPACT_ATOMS: atom_id res chain seq x y z
N MET A 1 -1.33 -11.99 -0.78
CA MET A 1 -0.65 -10.95 -1.58
C MET A 1 0.42 -11.63 -2.43
N GLY A 2 0.27 -11.60 -3.76
CA GLY A 2 1.26 -12.17 -4.67
C GLY A 2 2.53 -11.31 -4.75
N PRO A 3 3.69 -11.88 -5.09
CA PRO A 3 4.91 -11.13 -5.28
C PRO A 3 4.72 -10.07 -6.38
N LYS A 4 4.99 -8.79 -6.06
CA LYS A 4 4.97 -7.70 -7.04
C LYS A 4 5.96 -8.04 -8.17
N GLN A 5 5.45 -8.35 -9.35
CA GLN A 5 6.28 -8.48 -10.54
C GLN A 5 6.75 -7.08 -10.95
N TYR A 6 7.92 -6.69 -10.45
CA TYR A 6 8.62 -5.51 -10.95
C TYR A 6 8.86 -5.69 -12.45
N SER A 7 8.33 -4.77 -13.24
CA SER A 7 8.54 -4.75 -14.69
C SER A 7 10.04 -4.68 -14.97
N MET A 8 10.51 -5.43 -15.96
CA MET A 8 11.92 -5.40 -16.37
C MET A 8 12.42 -3.98 -16.64
N ARG A 9 11.53 -3.08 -17.10
CA ARG A 9 11.82 -1.65 -17.32
C ARG A 9 12.18 -0.92 -16.04
N GLU A 10 11.50 -1.21 -14.92
CA GLU A 10 11.78 -0.58 -13.63
C GLU A 10 13.12 -1.01 -13.07
N LYS A 11 13.48 -2.30 -13.23
CA LYS A 11 14.79 -2.81 -12.81
C LYS A 11 15.93 -2.13 -13.57
N THR A 12 15.79 -1.97 -14.89
CA THR A 12 16.80 -1.28 -15.71
C THR A 12 16.92 0.20 -15.34
N ARG A 13 15.79 0.86 -15.06
CA ARG A 13 15.80 2.26 -14.63
C ARG A 13 16.53 2.43 -13.30
N ALA A 14 16.19 1.64 -12.29
CA ALA A 14 16.82 1.69 -10.98
C ALA A 14 18.34 1.41 -11.06
N ALA A 15 18.76 0.43 -11.87
CA ALA A 15 20.17 0.15 -12.08
C ALA A 15 20.93 1.32 -12.73
N ARG A 16 20.30 2.01 -13.69
CA ARG A 16 20.89 3.19 -14.35
C ARG A 16 21.03 4.37 -13.39
N GLU A 17 20.01 4.64 -12.59
CA GLU A 17 20.02 5.69 -11.58
C GLU A 17 21.11 5.43 -10.53
N HIS A 18 21.23 4.19 -10.05
CA HIS A 18 22.30 3.80 -9.12
C HIS A 18 23.70 4.00 -9.72
N ARG A 19 23.90 3.64 -11.00
CA ARG A 19 25.18 3.87 -11.69
C ARG A 19 25.52 5.36 -11.81
N GLN A 20 24.54 6.19 -12.15
CA GLN A 20 24.74 7.65 -12.25
C GLN A 20 25.11 8.26 -10.89
N ALA A 21 24.48 7.79 -9.80
CA ALA A 21 24.82 8.21 -8.45
C ALA A 21 26.26 7.85 -8.08
N LEU A 22 26.72 6.63 -8.42
CA LEU A 22 28.10 6.21 -8.22
C LEU A 22 29.11 7.06 -9.01
N GLU A 23 28.82 7.35 -10.28
CA GLU A 23 29.68 8.21 -11.12
C GLU A 23 29.75 9.65 -10.58
N GLY A 24 28.65 10.17 -10.02
CA GLY A 24 28.62 11.46 -9.32
C GLY A 24 29.55 11.47 -8.11
N HIS A 25 29.42 10.46 -7.24
CA HIS A 25 30.24 10.33 -6.03
C HIS A 25 31.74 10.23 -6.35
N GLN A 26 32.11 9.47 -7.40
CA GLN A 26 33.50 9.34 -7.82
C GLN A 26 34.10 10.67 -8.31
N LYS A 27 33.31 11.48 -9.02
CA LYS A 27 33.71 12.83 -9.44
C LYS A 27 33.95 13.75 -8.25
N ASP A 28 33.12 13.65 -7.22
CA ASP A 28 33.26 14.47 -6.01
C ASP A 28 34.51 14.11 -5.21
N ILE A 29 34.86 12.82 -5.11
CA ILE A 29 36.11 12.35 -4.51
C ILE A 29 37.32 12.95 -5.25
N PHE A 30 37.31 12.92 -6.59
CA PHE A 30 38.41 13.46 -7.39
C PHE A 30 38.55 14.98 -7.21
N LYS A 31 37.44 15.72 -7.25
CA LYS A 31 37.43 17.18 -7.01
C LYS A 31 37.93 17.55 -5.61
N ALA A 32 37.55 16.77 -4.58
CA ALA A 32 38.04 16.98 -3.22
C ALA A 32 39.56 16.80 -3.11
N GLY A 33 40.12 15.80 -3.80
CA GLY A 33 41.56 15.56 -3.85
C GLY A 33 42.34 16.66 -4.59
N GLU A 34 41.77 17.26 -5.63
CA GLU A 34 42.37 18.39 -6.34
C GLU A 34 42.39 19.66 -5.47
N ALA A 35 41.29 19.94 -4.75
CA ALA A 35 41.23 21.04 -3.79
C ALA A 35 42.22 20.86 -2.63
N ASP A 36 42.54 19.62 -2.21
CA ASP A 36 43.62 19.35 -1.24
C ASP A 36 44.99 19.77 -1.76
N ARG A 37 45.35 19.30 -2.95
CA ARG A 37 46.63 19.62 -3.57
C ARG A 37 46.83 21.13 -3.72
N LYS A 38 45.79 21.85 -4.17
CA LYS A 38 45.80 23.31 -4.28
C LYS A 38 45.99 23.99 -2.92
N ALA A 39 45.27 23.57 -1.89
CA ALA A 39 45.39 24.16 -0.56
C ALA A 39 46.80 23.97 0.03
N ARG A 40 47.41 22.80 -0.13
CA ARG A 40 48.79 22.55 0.30
C ARG A 40 49.77 23.46 -0.42
N HIS A 41 49.63 23.57 -1.74
CA HIS A 41 50.45 24.46 -2.55
C HIS A 41 50.33 25.93 -2.10
N ASP A 42 49.11 26.42 -1.82
CA ASP A 42 48.87 27.80 -1.40
C ASP A 42 49.41 28.10 0.01
N VAL A 43 49.44 27.12 0.91
CA VAL A 43 50.06 27.25 2.23
C VAL A 43 51.59 27.32 2.11
N LEU A 44 52.19 26.41 1.34
CA LEU A 44 53.63 26.42 1.07
C LEU A 44 54.08 27.74 0.42
N LYS A 45 53.30 28.23 -0.56
CA LYS A 45 53.56 29.52 -1.20
C LYS A 45 53.55 30.69 -0.21
N ARG A 46 52.61 30.70 0.74
CA ARG A 46 52.54 31.72 1.81
C ARG A 46 53.72 31.63 2.79
N ILE A 47 54.15 30.42 3.15
CA ILE A 47 55.29 30.22 4.04
C ILE A 47 56.58 30.73 3.39
N ARG A 48 56.83 30.37 2.12
CA ARG A 48 58.00 30.81 1.37
C ARG A 48 58.06 32.32 1.15
N ALA A 49 56.90 32.99 1.13
CA ALA A 49 56.80 34.43 1.00
C ALA A 49 57.11 35.21 2.29
N LYS A 50 57.19 34.55 3.45
CA LYS A 50 57.52 35.23 4.72
C LYS A 50 59.03 35.50 4.81
N HIS A 51 59.40 36.69 5.27
CA HIS A 51 60.80 37.10 5.44
C HIS A 51 61.59 36.18 6.40
N GLU A 52 60.93 35.65 7.43
CA GLU A 52 61.51 34.67 8.37
C GLU A 52 62.05 33.45 7.64
N TRP A 53 61.35 32.97 6.61
CA TRP A 53 61.78 31.82 5.80
C TRP A 53 63.10 32.06 5.08
N GLN A 54 63.31 33.28 4.55
CA GLN A 54 64.51 33.61 3.79
C GLN A 54 65.76 33.65 4.66
N ASN A 55 65.62 33.94 5.95
CA ASN A 55 66.74 34.02 6.90
C ASN A 55 66.97 32.74 7.71
N SER A 56 66.08 31.76 7.60
CA SER A 56 66.22 30.45 8.24
C SER A 56 67.27 29.57 7.57
N SER A 57 67.92 28.71 8.36
CA SER A 57 68.74 27.61 7.83
C SER A 57 67.89 26.60 7.06
N GLU A 58 68.53 25.75 6.25
CA GLU A 58 67.82 24.72 5.47
C GLU A 58 67.08 23.71 6.37
N GLU A 59 67.67 23.36 7.52
CA GLU A 59 67.05 22.48 8.52
C GLU A 59 65.83 23.14 9.17
N ASP A 60 65.92 24.42 9.55
CA ASP A 60 64.80 25.17 10.13
C ASP A 60 63.67 25.35 9.12
N ARG A 61 64.00 25.60 7.84
CA ARG A 61 63.02 25.68 6.75
C ARG A 61 62.24 24.37 6.64
N LYS A 62 62.94 23.24 6.59
CA LYS A 62 62.30 21.92 6.53
C LYS A 62 61.37 21.69 7.73
N MET A 63 61.81 22.05 8.94
CA MET A 63 61.00 21.93 10.16
C MET A 63 59.72 22.80 10.09
N ILE A 64 59.82 24.02 9.57
CA ILE A 64 58.67 24.93 9.39
C ILE A 64 57.69 24.38 8.34
N GLU A 65 58.20 23.84 7.22
CA GLU A 65 57.39 23.20 6.18
C GLU A 65 56.64 21.98 6.74
N ASP A 66 57.33 21.08 7.43
CA ASP A 66 56.75 19.86 8.02
C ASP A 66 55.67 20.20 9.06
N LYS A 67 55.95 21.15 9.97
CA LYS A 67 54.99 21.60 11.00
C LYS A 67 53.73 22.23 10.39
N ALA A 68 53.87 23.00 9.31
CA ALA A 68 52.71 23.60 8.65
C ALA A 68 51.86 22.57 7.90
N ILE A 69 52.49 21.54 7.31
CA ILE A 69 51.79 20.41 6.70
C ILE A 69 51.03 19.63 7.79
N GLU A 70 51.67 19.37 8.93
CA GLU A 70 51.05 18.70 10.08
C GLU A 70 49.82 19.45 10.60
N GLU A 71 49.93 20.77 10.82
CA GLU A 71 48.80 21.60 11.29
C GLU A 71 47.64 21.61 10.29
N LEU A 72 47.94 21.63 8.98
CA LEU A 72 46.94 21.55 7.93
C LEU A 72 46.23 20.19 7.90
N MET A 73 46.97 19.10 8.08
CA MET A 73 46.42 17.75 8.19
C MET A 73 45.54 17.61 9.43
N ALA A 74 45.95 18.15 10.58
CA ALA A 74 45.17 18.12 11.81
C ALA A 74 43.82 18.86 11.67
N LYS A 75 43.82 20.06 11.06
CA LYS A 75 42.59 20.82 10.79
C LYS A 75 41.65 20.07 9.83
N ARG A 76 42.21 19.42 8.80
CA ARG A 76 41.42 18.60 7.87
C ARG A 76 40.87 17.35 8.51
N PHE A 77 41.63 16.70 9.37
CA PHE A 77 41.19 15.51 10.10
C PHE A 77 40.02 15.84 11.04
N ALA A 78 40.09 16.97 11.76
CA ALA A 78 38.98 17.45 12.57
C ALA A 78 37.73 17.75 11.72
N LYS A 79 37.90 18.39 10.56
CA LYS A 79 36.82 18.67 9.61
C LYS A 79 36.22 17.39 9.00
N GLY A 80 37.07 16.44 8.62
CA GLY A 80 36.69 15.14 8.06
C GLY A 80 35.86 14.31 9.04
N LYS A 81 36.31 14.21 10.30
CA LYS A 81 35.56 13.56 11.38
C LYS A 81 34.17 14.18 11.58
N SER A 82 34.05 15.51 11.49
CA SER A 82 32.74 16.16 11.59
C SER A 82 31.80 15.82 10.43
N LYS A 83 32.36 15.66 9.22
CA LYS A 83 31.59 15.32 8.02
C LYS A 83 31.11 13.88 8.07
N GLU A 84 31.99 12.96 8.42
CA GLU A 84 31.68 11.53 8.56
C GLU A 84 30.63 11.30 9.66
N TYR A 85 30.75 12.00 10.79
CA TYR A 85 29.74 11.97 11.85
C TYR A 85 28.39 12.50 11.39
N HIS A 86 28.36 13.57 10.60
CA HIS A 86 27.13 14.12 10.04
C HIS A 86 26.48 13.20 9.01
N GLU A 87 27.27 12.62 8.09
CA GLU A 87 26.78 11.63 7.11
C GLU A 87 26.22 10.38 7.83
N HIS A 88 26.91 9.89 8.86
CA HIS A 88 26.42 8.80 9.70
C HIS A 88 25.09 9.15 10.39
N GLN A 89 24.97 10.33 10.99
CA GLN A 89 23.69 10.80 11.59
C GLN A 89 22.55 10.84 10.56
N LEU A 90 22.82 11.29 9.34
CA LEU A 90 21.83 11.33 8.26
C LEU A 90 21.35 9.91 7.90
N MET A 91 22.28 8.97 7.74
CA MET A 91 21.95 7.57 7.44
C MET A 91 21.12 6.93 8.56
N VAL A 92 21.50 7.14 9.82
CA VAL A 92 20.74 6.64 10.98
C VAL A 92 19.33 7.24 11.01
N SER A 93 19.18 8.53 10.72
CA SER A 93 17.87 9.20 10.69
C SER A 93 16.99 8.65 9.57
N GLN A 94 17.51 8.47 8.36
CA GLN A 94 16.77 7.86 7.25
C GLN A 94 16.40 6.40 7.54
N GLN A 95 17.27 5.65 8.20
CA GLN A 95 16.97 4.27 8.58
C GLN A 95 15.80 4.23 9.59
N LYS A 96 15.83 5.10 10.59
CA LYS A 96 14.75 5.23 11.58
C LYS A 96 13.42 5.57 10.91
N GLU A 97 13.41 6.52 9.98
CA GLU A 97 12.22 6.90 9.22
C GLU A 97 11.65 5.72 8.40
N ARG A 98 12.50 4.94 7.73
CA ARG A 98 12.09 3.73 6.99
C ARG A 98 11.48 2.66 7.90
N GLU A 99 12.00 2.51 9.12
CA GLU A 99 11.46 1.56 10.10
C GLU A 99 10.10 2.00 10.64
N GLU A 100 9.93 3.30 10.92
CA GLU A 100 8.64 3.88 11.34
C GLU A 100 7.58 3.77 10.23
N GLU A 101 7.93 4.07 8.97
CA GLU A 101 7.02 3.90 7.83
C GLU A 101 6.59 2.45 7.65
N LYS A 102 7.54 1.51 7.78
CA LYS A 102 7.25 0.07 7.71
C LYS A 102 6.31 -0.39 8.83
N LYS A 103 6.44 0.19 10.03
CA LYS A 103 5.53 -0.06 11.15
C LYS A 103 4.13 0.46 10.85
N ARG A 104 4.00 1.70 10.39
CA ARG A 104 2.71 2.31 10.02
C ARG A 104 1.97 1.50 8.94
N ARG A 105 2.66 1.07 7.88
CA ARG A 105 2.05 0.23 6.82
C ARG A 105 1.54 -1.12 7.33
N ARG A 106 2.16 -1.68 8.38
CA ARG A 106 1.68 -2.92 9.01
C ARG A 106 0.43 -2.67 9.84
N GLU A 107 0.39 -1.59 10.60
CA GLU A 107 -0.78 -1.18 11.39
C GLU A 107 -1.99 -0.94 10.47
N GLU A 108 -1.81 -0.18 9.39
CA GLU A 108 -2.84 0.08 8.38
C GLU A 108 -3.37 -1.22 7.74
N ALA A 109 -2.49 -2.17 7.42
CA ALA A 109 -2.90 -3.47 6.88
C ALA A 109 -3.72 -4.28 7.89
N THR A 110 -3.37 -4.25 9.18
CA THR A 110 -4.12 -4.95 10.23
C THR A 110 -5.47 -4.31 10.50
N GLU A 111 -5.57 -2.98 10.44
CA GLU A 111 -6.82 -2.24 10.58
C GLU A 111 -7.79 -2.58 9.44
N ALA A 112 -7.32 -2.53 8.19
CA ALA A 112 -8.11 -2.89 7.02
C ALA A 112 -8.60 -4.35 7.06
N GLU A 113 -7.78 -5.29 7.55
CA GLU A 113 -8.21 -6.69 7.73
C GLU A 113 -9.32 -6.79 8.78
N ASN A 114 -9.18 -6.08 9.90
CA ASN A 114 -10.18 -6.07 10.96
C ASN A 114 -11.51 -5.47 10.50
N GLU A 115 -11.47 -4.38 9.75
CA GLU A 115 -12.66 -3.76 9.14
C GLU A 115 -13.35 -4.73 8.16
N ALA A 116 -12.59 -5.39 7.29
CA ALA A 116 -13.13 -6.39 6.37
C ALA A 116 -13.76 -7.58 7.11
N ARG A 117 -13.16 -8.03 8.22
CA ARG A 117 -13.74 -9.09 9.08
C ARG A 117 -15.04 -8.63 9.75
N GLN A 118 -15.14 -7.38 10.19
CA GLN A 118 -16.37 -6.84 10.76
C GLN A 118 -17.49 -6.76 9.71
N LYS A 119 -17.20 -6.25 8.51
CA LYS A 119 -18.17 -6.20 7.40
C LYS A 119 -18.71 -7.59 7.05
N LYS A 120 -17.86 -8.61 7.00
CA LYS A 120 -18.28 -10.01 6.79
C LYS A 120 -19.21 -10.54 7.89
N LYS A 121 -18.93 -10.21 9.15
CA LYS A 121 -19.81 -10.59 10.28
C LYS A 121 -21.18 -9.92 10.22
N ALA A 122 -21.27 -8.70 9.67
CA ALA A 122 -22.54 -7.99 9.50
C ALA A 122 -23.37 -8.50 8.30
N GLN A 123 -22.74 -9.00 7.23
CA GLN A 123 -23.46 -9.50 6.05
C GLN A 123 -24.09 -10.89 6.26
N HIS A 124 -23.43 -11.79 6.99
CA HIS A 124 -23.95 -13.14 7.25
C HIS A 124 -25.37 -13.17 7.88
N PRO A 125 -25.69 -12.37 8.91
CA PRO A 125 -27.03 -12.36 9.48
C PRO A 125 -28.09 -11.77 8.53
N ILE A 126 -27.73 -10.86 7.62
CA ILE A 126 -28.67 -10.30 6.63
C ILE A 126 -29.04 -11.36 5.59
N ALA A 127 -28.05 -12.08 5.05
CA ALA A 127 -28.28 -13.16 4.11
C ALA A 127 -29.13 -14.28 4.73
N ALA A 128 -28.76 -14.76 5.92
CA ALA A 128 -29.53 -15.78 6.63
C ALA A 128 -30.97 -15.33 6.94
N ARG A 129 -31.18 -14.05 7.28
CA ARG A 129 -32.53 -13.51 7.52
C ARG A 129 -33.37 -13.44 6.25
N ARG A 130 -32.76 -13.09 5.09
CA ARG A 130 -33.45 -13.09 3.79
C ARG A 130 -33.85 -14.51 3.38
N GLU A 131 -32.94 -15.47 3.53
CA GLU A 131 -33.20 -16.89 3.26
C GLU A 131 -34.34 -17.42 4.13
N ALA A 132 -34.31 -17.17 5.45
CA ALA A 132 -35.38 -17.59 6.37
C ALA A 132 -36.74 -16.99 6.00
N ARG A 133 -36.79 -15.73 5.56
CA ARG A 133 -38.03 -15.09 5.08
C ARG A 133 -38.56 -15.74 3.81
N PHE A 134 -37.69 -16.10 2.88
CA PHE A 134 -38.06 -16.78 1.65
C PHE A 134 -38.63 -18.18 1.93
N CYS A 135 -37.93 -18.97 2.75
CA CYS A 135 -38.41 -20.29 3.20
C CYS A 135 -39.77 -20.18 3.92
N GLN A 136 -39.98 -19.16 4.77
CA GLN A 136 -41.27 -18.91 5.41
C GLN A 136 -42.38 -18.59 4.40
N MET A 137 -42.07 -17.83 3.35
CA MET A 137 -43.04 -17.48 2.31
C MET A 137 -43.48 -18.72 1.52
N ILE A 138 -42.53 -19.59 1.16
CA ILE A 138 -42.81 -20.87 0.50
C ILE A 138 -43.74 -21.72 1.36
N ALA A 139 -43.38 -21.95 2.64
CA ALA A 139 -44.20 -22.75 3.54
C ALA A 139 -45.64 -22.18 3.70
N ARG A 140 -45.79 -20.86 3.71
CA ARG A 140 -47.12 -20.21 3.73
C ARG A 140 -47.90 -20.42 2.44
N LEU A 141 -47.24 -20.36 1.29
CA LEU A 141 -47.87 -20.63 0.00
C LEU A 141 -48.29 -22.09 -0.10
N GLU A 142 -47.42 -23.03 0.26
CA GLU A 142 -47.73 -24.46 0.32
C GLU A 142 -48.94 -24.74 1.22
N ALA A 143 -48.97 -24.17 2.42
CA ALA A 143 -50.12 -24.32 3.33
C ALA A 143 -51.44 -23.79 2.74
N LYS A 144 -51.39 -22.65 2.04
CA LYS A 144 -52.57 -22.09 1.34
C LYS A 144 -53.03 -22.95 0.17
N VAL A 145 -52.09 -23.45 -0.62
CA VAL A 145 -52.38 -24.36 -1.74
C VAL A 145 -52.99 -25.67 -1.22
N MET A 146 -52.46 -26.23 -0.13
CA MET A 146 -53.06 -27.41 0.50
C MET A 146 -54.48 -27.13 1.03
N ALA A 147 -54.67 -26.03 1.78
CA ALA A 147 -55.98 -25.69 2.33
C ALA A 147 -57.04 -25.46 1.23
N HIS A 148 -56.70 -24.73 0.17
CA HIS A 148 -57.65 -24.38 -0.90
C HIS A 148 -57.78 -25.47 -1.97
N GLY A 149 -56.71 -26.24 -2.21
CA GLY A 149 -56.69 -27.34 -3.17
C GLY A 149 -57.64 -28.47 -2.79
N HIS A 150 -57.85 -28.72 -1.48
CA HIS A 150 -58.84 -29.67 -1.04
C HIS A 150 -60.29 -29.26 -1.38
N ASP A 151 -60.59 -27.96 -1.37
CA ASP A 151 -61.91 -27.43 -1.73
C ASP A 151 -62.12 -27.40 -3.26
N CYS A 152 -61.08 -27.05 -4.03
CA CYS A 152 -61.17 -26.98 -5.49
C CYS A 152 -61.10 -28.35 -6.19
N LEU A 153 -60.27 -29.28 -5.73
CA LEU A 153 -60.16 -30.60 -6.35
C LEU A 153 -61.44 -31.42 -6.16
N ALA A 154 -62.14 -31.24 -5.03
CA ALA A 154 -63.45 -31.81 -4.82
C ALA A 154 -64.51 -31.27 -5.81
N ALA A 155 -64.39 -30.01 -6.22
CA ALA A 155 -65.33 -29.37 -7.15
C ALA A 155 -65.07 -29.72 -8.64
N VAL A 156 -63.81 -29.92 -9.03
CA VAL A 156 -63.42 -30.17 -10.45
C VAL A 156 -63.28 -31.67 -10.77
N GLY A 157 -63.39 -32.56 -9.77
CA GLY A 157 -63.33 -34.02 -9.96
C GLY A 157 -61.94 -34.54 -10.37
N VAL A 158 -60.90 -33.71 -10.23
CA VAL A 158 -59.52 -34.10 -10.51
C VAL A 158 -59.01 -34.92 -9.33
N SER A 159 -58.56 -36.15 -9.60
CA SER A 159 -58.00 -37.01 -8.56
C SER A 159 -56.67 -36.47 -8.07
N ARG A 160 -56.44 -36.56 -6.76
CA ARG A 160 -55.17 -36.19 -6.11
C ARG A 160 -53.95 -36.85 -6.78
N GLU A 161 -54.13 -38.09 -7.23
CA GLU A 161 -53.09 -38.91 -7.85
C GLU A 161 -52.60 -38.33 -9.19
N GLY A 162 -53.51 -37.79 -10.01
CA GLY A 162 -53.14 -37.14 -11.28
C GLY A 162 -52.32 -35.86 -11.08
N VAL A 163 -52.67 -35.06 -10.06
CA VAL A 163 -51.93 -33.83 -9.73
C VAL A 163 -50.55 -34.15 -9.16
N GLU A 164 -50.42 -35.17 -8.31
CA GLU A 164 -49.13 -35.61 -7.78
C GLU A 164 -48.20 -36.16 -8.89
N GLU A 165 -48.74 -36.89 -9.87
CA GLU A 165 -47.98 -37.38 -11.02
C GLU A 165 -47.50 -36.24 -11.93
N GLU A 166 -48.36 -35.26 -12.20
CA GLU A 166 -48.02 -34.09 -13.01
C GLU A 166 -46.97 -33.19 -12.34
N MET A 167 -47.12 -32.90 -11.03
CA MET A 167 -46.11 -32.13 -10.28
C MET A 167 -44.77 -32.85 -10.22
N ARG A 168 -44.76 -34.18 -10.13
CA ARG A 168 -43.52 -34.98 -10.20
C ARG A 168 -42.86 -34.86 -11.58
N GLY A 169 -43.66 -34.85 -12.66
CA GLY A 169 -43.17 -34.60 -14.01
C GLY A 169 -42.54 -33.21 -14.18
N PHE A 170 -43.16 -32.17 -13.62
CA PHE A 170 -42.62 -30.81 -13.64
C PHE A 170 -41.33 -30.67 -12.81
N LEU A 171 -41.29 -31.24 -11.61
CA LEU A 171 -40.07 -31.22 -10.78
C LEU A 171 -38.91 -31.98 -11.43
N GLY A 172 -39.20 -33.10 -12.11
CA GLY A 172 -38.20 -33.84 -12.89
C GLY A 172 -37.59 -32.99 -14.02
N GLN A 173 -38.39 -32.15 -14.67
CA GLN A 173 -37.91 -31.21 -15.69
C GLN A 173 -37.10 -30.04 -15.11
N LEU A 174 -37.49 -29.53 -13.93
CA LEU A 174 -36.72 -28.49 -13.22
C LEU A 174 -35.38 -29.02 -12.69
N GLN A 175 -35.29 -30.32 -12.40
CA GLN A 175 -34.11 -30.95 -11.82
C GLN A 175 -33.17 -31.58 -12.86
N GLY A 176 -33.64 -31.86 -14.08
CA GLY A 176 -32.80 -32.30 -15.20
C GLY A 176 -32.71 -31.20 -16.27
N PRO A 177 -31.67 -30.34 -16.22
CA PRO A 177 -30.38 -30.72 -16.79
C PRO A 177 -29.19 -30.10 -16.03
N SER A 178 -28.69 -30.75 -14.97
CA SER A 178 -27.41 -30.34 -14.35
C SER A 178 -26.23 -31.24 -14.73
N GLU A 179 -26.43 -32.24 -15.58
CA GLU A 179 -25.47 -33.35 -15.75
C GLU A 179 -24.54 -33.23 -16.99
N ASP A 180 -24.62 -32.15 -17.77
CA ASP A 180 -23.75 -31.95 -18.95
C ASP A 180 -23.11 -30.55 -19.07
N ASN A 181 -22.85 -29.88 -17.95
CA ASN A 181 -22.15 -28.58 -17.91
C ASN A 181 -20.65 -28.70 -17.58
N ASN A 182 -19.98 -29.76 -18.04
CA ASN A 182 -18.51 -29.83 -18.01
C ASN A 182 -17.86 -29.05 -19.16
N SER A 183 -18.64 -28.47 -20.07
CA SER A 183 -18.12 -27.49 -21.01
C SER A 183 -18.05 -26.12 -20.32
N PRO A 184 -16.89 -25.44 -20.30
CA PRO A 184 -16.86 -24.04 -19.91
C PRO A 184 -17.84 -23.28 -20.81
N PRO A 185 -18.63 -22.32 -20.27
CA PRO A 185 -19.48 -21.51 -21.10
C PRO A 185 -18.60 -20.86 -22.17
N ALA A 186 -18.90 -21.12 -23.43
CA ALA A 186 -18.29 -20.34 -24.50
C ALA A 186 -18.59 -18.87 -24.19
N PRO A 187 -17.59 -17.97 -24.21
CA PRO A 187 -17.83 -16.57 -24.01
C PRO A 187 -18.81 -16.11 -25.09
N GLU A 188 -20.05 -15.89 -24.69
CA GLU A 188 -21.03 -15.18 -25.49
C GLU A 188 -20.43 -13.78 -25.67
N GLU A 189 -20.15 -13.40 -26.92
CA GLU A 189 -19.72 -12.05 -27.24
C GLU A 189 -20.92 -11.14 -26.98
N VAL A 190 -21.03 -10.68 -25.73
CA VAL A 190 -21.97 -9.66 -25.33
C VAL A 190 -21.47 -8.40 -26.03
N GLU A 191 -22.22 -7.98 -27.05
CA GLU A 191 -22.11 -6.64 -27.62
C GLU A 191 -22.14 -5.66 -26.44
N GLU A 192 -21.05 -4.91 -26.24
CA GLU A 192 -20.90 -3.92 -25.19
C GLU A 192 -21.92 -2.81 -25.46
N ASP A 193 -23.15 -3.06 -25.06
CA ASP A 193 -24.24 -2.11 -25.17
C ASP A 193 -24.01 -1.08 -24.05
N ASP A 194 -23.75 0.17 -24.46
CA ASP A 194 -23.35 1.33 -23.66
C ASP A 194 -24.45 1.78 -22.69
N PHE A 195 -24.89 0.91 -21.79
CA PHE A 195 -25.85 1.30 -20.76
C PHE A 195 -25.12 1.97 -19.60
N GLU A 196 -25.22 3.30 -19.59
CA GLU A 196 -24.86 4.17 -18.48
C GLU A 196 -25.70 3.79 -17.25
N VAL A 197 -25.09 3.03 -16.32
CA VAL A 197 -25.70 2.76 -15.01
C VAL A 197 -25.59 4.04 -14.18
N VAL A 198 -26.61 4.89 -14.29
CA VAL A 198 -26.78 6.06 -13.42
C VAL A 198 -27.24 5.58 -12.04
N VAL A 199 -26.30 5.49 -11.11
CA VAL A 199 -26.58 5.28 -9.69
C VAL A 199 -26.88 6.64 -9.07
N SER A 200 -28.15 6.98 -8.93
CA SER A 200 -28.59 8.11 -8.11
C SER A 200 -28.78 7.63 -6.68
N SER A 201 -27.92 8.08 -5.77
CA SER A 201 -28.18 8.02 -4.34
C SER A 201 -29.11 9.18 -4.00
N ASP A 202 -30.31 8.89 -3.49
CA ASP A 202 -31.09 9.91 -2.77
C ASP A 202 -30.31 10.23 -1.49
N GLU A 203 -29.83 11.47 -1.44
CA GLU A 203 -29.13 12.03 -0.31
C GLU A 203 -30.21 12.40 0.71
N ASP A 204 -30.48 11.48 1.65
CA ASP A 204 -31.32 11.77 2.81
C ASP A 204 -30.62 12.86 3.62
N ASP A 205 -31.14 14.08 3.49
CA ASP A 205 -30.77 15.28 4.24
C ASP A 205 -31.18 15.05 5.71
N GLU A 206 -30.30 14.44 6.50
CA GLU A 206 -30.40 14.42 7.96
C GLU A 206 -29.94 15.79 8.51
N GLU A 207 -30.79 16.80 8.38
CA GLU A 207 -30.91 17.83 9.41
C GLU A 207 -31.41 17.13 10.69
N ASP A 208 -30.58 17.05 11.73
CA ASP A 208 -30.92 17.69 13.01
C ASP A 208 -29.88 17.54 14.14
N ASN A 209 -29.82 18.61 14.94
CA ASN A 209 -29.41 18.71 16.35
C ASN A 209 -27.93 18.92 16.71
N GLU A 210 -27.54 20.18 16.54
CA GLU A 210 -26.70 20.94 17.47
C GLU A 210 -27.17 20.72 18.93
N ALA A 211 -26.36 20.04 19.75
CA ALA A 211 -26.53 20.01 21.20
C ALA A 211 -25.20 20.43 21.84
N GLU A 212 -25.21 21.62 22.40
CA GLU A 212 -24.15 22.21 23.20
C GLU A 212 -23.90 21.35 24.46
N ASP A 213 -22.70 20.77 24.58
CA ASP A 213 -22.18 20.32 25.88
C ASP A 213 -21.05 21.26 26.31
N ASP A 214 -21.50 22.30 26.97
CA ASP A 214 -20.78 23.32 27.69
C ASP A 214 -20.25 22.77 29.04
N TRP A 215 -19.09 23.29 29.49
CA TRP A 215 -18.47 23.24 30.83
C TRP A 215 -18.39 21.91 31.64
N ILE A 216 -17.16 21.45 31.97
CA ILE A 216 -16.64 21.36 33.37
C ILE A 216 -15.09 21.39 33.31
N ILE A 217 -14.51 22.47 33.85
CA ILE A 217 -13.13 22.51 34.36
C ILE A 217 -13.27 22.38 35.88
N ASP A 218 -12.64 21.38 36.48
CA ASP A 218 -12.42 21.33 37.93
C ASP A 218 -10.93 21.44 38.26
N ALA A 219 -10.69 22.20 39.33
CA ALA A 219 -9.45 22.82 39.78
C ALA A 219 -8.46 21.90 40.51
#